data_AF-A0A2D5EXA2-F1
#
_entry.id   AF-A0A2D5EXA2-F1
#
_cell.length_a   1.000
_cell.length_b   1.000
_cell.length_c   1.000
_cell.angle_alpha   90.00
_cell.angle_beta   90.00
_cell.angle_gamma   90.00
#
_symmetry.space_group_name_H-M   'P 1'
#
loop_
_entity.id
_entity.type
_entity.pdbx_description
1 polymer ?
#
loop_
_entity_poly.entity_id
_entity_poly.type
_entity_poly.pdbx_seq_one_letter_code
_entity_poly.pdbx_strand_id
1 'polypeptide(L)'
;MDPGARPRGRRRRPGAGARLPAARRGDRRGGAASRPGSGRARARPSAGLHGVRARVGVHRRARLGGRRPGGPPHGREPRHAGPGAAADLRGAQPARYAVSGRVAKWAGVAGLGLALLLACGGCADDDASPPDGGDAHPDAGRRDAEVADGGIADGGGREDGSPGDGSVGDAGDGSVRDGGPPDAGPEERDVDALLAALRDPDATAAALDAVLEEVARDEGWPLRAAGRWVFFGRWDAAPGAVSCVGDWNDFTPEVDPAERLASGVHYLAVVEAASDPAGQKWKWHAAGTFRAPLASTAYGYDEFGEHGWVAPPRDASWLARFPGFGRAGVAERTVRLRVPAGFEAGPARVLLLHDGQNVFDPGTFFGGWQADVTLDRAFPDVLAVAVDNGPDRFATYTHTADDLGDGLVGGAADAYLALLEEEVLPFVRARFGVAAVGEGLVVAGSSLGGLVSLYAAQARPELAGCVVGMSSTLGWGAFGRDGSEALVARWSARTAPAIYLDSGGGVSGECVDGDGDGLPEDADDSDNYCVTLQLRDHLSGLGYAEGTDLFHWWEPGAPHNEAAWRDRLERALGACASAGWAAR
;
A
#
# COMPACT_ATOMS: atom_id res chain seq x y z
N MET A 1 6.60 -14.66 -57.76
CA MET A 1 7.83 -14.24 -58.46
C MET A 1 8.12 -12.80 -58.05
N ASP A 2 9.15 -12.62 -57.25
CA ASP A 2 9.91 -11.35 -57.08
C ASP A 2 10.73 -11.10 -58.40
N PRO A 3 11.52 -10.02 -58.63
CA PRO A 3 11.89 -8.85 -57.81
C PRO A 3 11.74 -7.50 -58.60
N GLY A 4 12.27 -6.31 -58.24
CA GLY A 4 12.93 -5.83 -57.03
C GLY A 4 13.59 -4.43 -57.17
N ALA A 5 13.92 -3.85 -56.01
CA ALA A 5 15.18 -3.17 -55.65
C ALA A 5 15.73 -1.91 -56.39
N ARG A 6 16.10 -0.90 -55.56
CA ARG A 6 16.94 0.29 -55.88
C ARG A 6 18.41 -0.12 -56.14
N PRO A 7 19.40 0.79 -56.46
CA PRO A 7 20.08 1.55 -55.37
C PRO A 7 21.00 2.79 -55.72
N ARG A 8 21.49 3.47 -54.64
CA ARG A 8 22.72 4.34 -54.47
C ARG A 8 22.83 5.76 -55.06
N GLY A 9 23.56 6.65 -54.34
CA GLY A 9 24.33 7.76 -54.97
C GLY A 9 24.63 9.05 -54.16
N ARG A 10 25.65 9.05 -53.27
CA ARG A 10 26.08 10.16 -52.39
C ARG A 10 26.81 11.37 -53.08
N ARG A 11 26.68 12.57 -52.45
CA ARG A 11 27.65 13.72 -52.32
C ARG A 11 27.97 14.66 -53.52
N ARG A 12 27.88 15.99 -53.30
CA ARG A 12 29.00 16.93 -52.93
C ARG A 12 28.56 18.43 -52.82
N ARG A 13 29.25 19.22 -51.98
CA ARG A 13 29.27 20.71 -51.97
C ARG A 13 30.34 21.25 -52.97
N PRO A 14 30.25 22.51 -53.43
CA PRO A 14 31.03 23.64 -52.84
C PRO A 14 30.20 24.96 -52.77
N GLY A 15 30.64 26.13 -52.29
CA GLY A 15 31.89 26.55 -51.62
C GLY A 15 32.23 28.05 -51.90
N ALA A 16 32.99 28.68 -50.99
CA ALA A 16 33.70 29.99 -51.12
C ALA A 16 32.92 31.33 -51.05
N GLY A 17 33.58 32.35 -50.47
CA GLY A 17 33.20 33.78 -50.50
C GLY A 17 33.57 34.55 -49.23
N ALA A 18 34.57 35.43 -49.26
CA ALA A 18 35.11 36.12 -48.07
C ALA A 18 35.11 37.66 -48.20
N ARG A 19 35.08 38.40 -47.06
CA ARG A 19 36.00 39.52 -46.70
C ARG A 19 35.60 40.31 -45.44
N LEU A 20 36.63 40.84 -44.75
CA LEU A 20 36.66 41.81 -43.63
C LEU A 20 36.43 43.27 -44.14
N PRO A 21 36.35 44.37 -43.32
CA PRO A 21 36.93 44.53 -41.95
C PRO A 21 36.24 45.49 -40.90
N ALA A 22 36.86 45.50 -39.70
CA ALA A 22 37.14 46.64 -38.80
C ALA A 22 36.09 47.29 -37.85
N ALA A 23 36.28 46.99 -36.55
CA ALA A 23 36.57 47.92 -35.43
C ALA A 23 35.60 49.04 -34.98
N ARG A 24 35.32 49.09 -33.66
CA ARG A 24 35.78 50.18 -32.75
C ARG A 24 35.63 49.85 -31.25
N ARG A 25 36.35 50.62 -30.42
CA ARG A 25 36.44 50.51 -28.95
C ARG A 25 35.32 51.31 -28.25
N GLY A 26 34.97 50.90 -27.02
CA GLY A 26 34.21 51.71 -26.06
C GLY A 26 34.38 51.15 -24.65
N ASP A 27 35.04 51.90 -23.77
CA ASP A 27 35.45 51.48 -22.41
C ASP A 27 34.77 52.39 -21.36
N ARG A 28 34.55 51.85 -20.15
CA ARG A 28 34.49 52.50 -18.80
C ARG A 28 33.23 52.30 -17.93
N ARG A 29 33.46 51.53 -16.84
CA ARG A 29 33.34 51.89 -15.41
C ARG A 29 32.04 52.53 -14.86
N GLY A 30 31.37 51.77 -13.99
CA GLY A 30 31.55 51.93 -12.53
C GLY A 30 30.45 52.65 -11.73
N GLY A 31 30.19 52.17 -10.51
CA GLY A 31 29.39 52.85 -9.49
C GLY A 31 28.76 51.90 -8.45
N ALA A 32 29.12 52.04 -7.18
CA ALA A 32 28.56 51.28 -6.06
C ALA A 32 28.24 52.19 -4.86
N ALA A 33 27.10 51.96 -4.19
CA ALA A 33 26.73 52.43 -2.83
C ALA A 33 25.46 51.65 -2.40
N SER A 34 25.24 51.06 -1.21
CA SER A 34 25.54 51.38 0.21
C SER A 34 24.34 51.98 0.99
N ARG A 35 23.50 51.11 1.61
CA ARG A 35 22.93 51.10 3.01
C ARG A 35 22.41 52.42 3.68
N PRO A 36 21.75 52.39 4.88
CA PRO A 36 20.66 51.55 5.44
C PRO A 36 19.60 52.37 6.28
N GLY A 37 18.67 51.74 7.03
CA GLY A 37 18.28 52.25 8.39
C GLY A 37 16.83 52.14 8.93
N SER A 38 16.68 51.59 10.16
CA SER A 38 15.59 51.77 11.18
C SER A 38 14.12 51.40 10.85
N GLY A 39 13.23 51.00 11.77
CA GLY A 39 13.33 50.64 13.20
C GLY A 39 12.28 51.32 14.12
N ARG A 40 11.34 50.57 14.75
CA ARG A 40 10.58 50.93 15.99
C ARG A 40 9.67 49.79 16.50
N ALA A 41 9.09 49.93 17.71
CA ALA A 41 8.50 48.83 18.48
C ALA A 41 7.26 49.20 19.35
N ARG A 42 6.59 48.15 19.87
CA ARG A 42 5.63 48.07 21.01
C ARG A 42 4.18 48.59 20.86
N ALA A 43 3.23 47.73 21.22
CA ALA A 43 2.15 48.02 22.18
C ALA A 43 1.56 46.72 22.82
N ARG A 44 1.19 46.79 24.10
CA ARG A 44 0.24 45.88 24.80
C ARG A 44 -1.01 46.71 25.16
N PRO A 45 -2.13 46.07 25.53
CA PRO A 45 -2.71 46.41 26.84
C PRO A 45 -3.17 45.17 27.65
N SER A 46 -3.67 45.40 28.87
CA SER A 46 -4.03 44.35 29.84
C SER A 46 -5.08 44.81 30.87
N ALA A 47 -5.83 43.83 31.41
CA ALA A 47 -6.49 43.77 32.73
C ALA A 47 -8.02 44.07 32.87
N GLY A 48 -8.67 43.31 33.77
CA GLY A 48 -10.09 43.46 34.22
C GLY A 48 -10.86 42.13 34.34
N LEU A 49 -10.50 41.15 35.18
CA LEU A 49 -10.83 41.01 36.63
C LEU A 49 -12.32 41.01 37.03
N HIS A 50 -12.89 39.83 37.32
CA HIS A 50 -13.87 39.57 38.39
C HIS A 50 -13.79 38.09 38.81
N GLY A 51 -14.15 37.75 40.06
CA GLY A 51 -14.04 36.37 40.57
C GLY A 51 -14.88 36.11 41.82
N VAL A 52 -15.05 34.83 42.17
CA VAL A 52 -15.78 34.36 43.37
C VAL A 52 -15.02 33.19 44.02
N ARG A 53 -15.06 33.10 45.36
CA ARG A 53 -14.43 32.05 46.18
C ARG A 53 -15.46 31.19 46.92
N ALA A 54 -15.20 29.89 47.05
CA ALA A 54 -15.62 29.05 48.20
C ALA A 54 -14.63 27.86 48.30
N ARG A 55 -13.77 27.75 49.32
CA ARG A 55 -13.95 27.31 50.73
C ARG A 55 -14.30 25.82 50.94
N VAL A 56 -13.23 25.02 51.04
CA VAL A 56 -12.92 23.97 52.04
C VAL A 56 -14.07 23.39 52.87
N GLY A 57 -14.20 22.05 52.84
CA GLY A 57 -14.82 21.23 53.88
C GLY A 57 -13.91 20.06 54.28
N VAL A 58 -13.69 19.85 55.59
CA VAL A 58 -12.85 18.78 56.15
C VAL A 58 -13.73 17.80 56.91
N HIS A 59 -13.53 16.48 56.75
CA HIS A 59 -13.96 15.52 57.77
C HIS A 59 -12.99 14.35 57.98
N ARG A 60 -12.59 14.15 59.25
CA ARG A 60 -11.90 12.96 59.77
C ARG A 60 -12.91 11.94 60.32
N ARG A 61 -12.61 10.64 60.16
CA ARG A 61 -12.82 9.49 61.10
C ARG A 61 -12.16 8.28 60.41
N ALA A 62 -11.16 7.53 60.90
CA ALA A 62 -10.68 7.11 62.22
C ALA A 62 -11.32 5.84 62.82
N ARG A 63 -10.53 4.73 62.84
CA ARG A 63 -10.58 3.55 63.75
C ARG A 63 -11.72 2.53 63.48
N LEU A 64 -11.61 1.21 63.76
CA LEU A 64 -10.65 0.42 64.58
C LEU A 64 -10.73 -1.12 64.28
N GLY A 65 -9.60 -1.86 64.29
CA GLY A 65 -9.46 -3.32 64.63
C GLY A 65 -10.01 -4.40 63.67
N GLY A 66 -9.46 -5.63 63.59
CA GLY A 66 -8.21 -6.19 64.13
C GLY A 66 -8.10 -7.75 64.05
N ARG A 67 -6.86 -8.28 63.93
CA ARG A 67 -6.38 -9.71 64.11
C ARG A 67 -7.05 -10.81 63.24
N ARG A 68 -6.36 -11.54 62.32
CA ARG A 68 -5.28 -12.58 62.45
C ARG A 68 -5.65 -13.81 63.33
N PRO A 69 -5.12 -15.04 63.05
CA PRO A 69 -5.00 -15.76 61.75
C PRO A 69 -5.33 -17.29 61.89
N GLY A 70 -5.23 -18.11 60.83
CA GLY A 70 -5.35 -19.58 60.92
C GLY A 70 -4.85 -20.30 59.66
N GLY A 71 -4.08 -21.38 59.82
CA GLY A 71 -3.29 -22.02 58.74
C GLY A 71 -3.90 -23.29 58.08
N PRO A 72 -3.12 -23.95 57.19
CA PRO A 72 -3.53 -25.05 56.27
C PRO A 72 -3.35 -26.45 56.96
N PRO A 73 -3.12 -27.64 56.32
CA PRO A 73 -2.87 -27.97 54.89
C PRO A 73 -3.39 -29.34 54.34
N HIS A 74 -2.96 -29.66 53.10
CA HIS A 74 -2.96 -30.98 52.40
C HIS A 74 -4.33 -31.51 51.89
N GLY A 75 -4.44 -32.26 50.79
CA GLY A 75 -3.46 -32.70 49.78
C GLY A 75 -3.87 -34.05 49.12
N ARG A 76 -3.21 -34.43 48.00
CA ARG A 76 -3.30 -35.72 47.25
C ARG A 76 -4.29 -35.85 46.08
N GLU A 77 -3.72 -35.80 44.88
CA GLU A 77 -3.98 -36.69 43.74
C GLU A 77 -3.39 -38.11 43.96
N PRO A 78 -3.43 -39.08 43.00
CA PRO A 78 -4.35 -39.31 41.86
C PRO A 78 -4.83 -40.81 41.80
N ARG A 79 -5.56 -41.24 40.75
CA ARG A 79 -5.48 -42.61 40.13
C ARG A 79 -6.34 -42.85 38.87
N HIS A 80 -5.63 -43.04 37.75
CA HIS A 80 -5.73 -44.08 36.69
C HIS A 80 -7.04 -44.75 36.17
N ALA A 81 -6.94 -45.10 34.87
CA ALA A 81 -7.72 -46.05 34.06
C ALA A 81 -9.09 -45.54 33.56
N GLY A 82 -9.59 -45.91 32.38
CA GLY A 82 -9.12 -46.85 31.34
C GLY A 82 -10.02 -46.77 30.09
N PRO A 83 -9.75 -47.51 28.99
CA PRO A 83 -10.08 -47.03 27.65
C PRO A 83 -11.35 -47.62 27.00
N GLY A 84 -11.85 -46.89 26.00
CA GLY A 84 -12.37 -47.47 24.75
C GLY A 84 -13.89 -47.49 24.53
N ALA A 85 -14.35 -46.83 23.46
CA ALA A 85 -15.21 -47.39 22.42
C ALA A 85 -15.49 -46.32 21.33
N ALA A 86 -15.48 -46.73 20.07
CA ALA A 86 -15.90 -45.87 18.96
C ALA A 86 -17.41 -46.03 18.69
N ALA A 87 -18.09 -44.95 18.34
CA ALA A 87 -19.37 -44.97 17.65
C ALA A 87 -19.53 -43.68 16.83
N ASP A 88 -19.53 -43.82 15.51
CA ASP A 88 -20.02 -42.82 14.56
C ASP A 88 -21.56 -42.73 14.68
N LEU A 89 -22.15 -41.53 14.60
CA LEU A 89 -23.42 -41.28 13.92
C LEU A 89 -23.78 -39.79 13.86
N ARG A 90 -24.51 -39.44 12.79
CA ARG A 90 -24.79 -38.08 12.34
C ARG A 90 -26.05 -37.49 12.98
N GLY A 91 -26.05 -36.16 13.17
CA GLY A 91 -27.25 -35.32 13.06
C GLY A 91 -27.86 -34.79 14.36
N ALA A 92 -27.63 -33.50 14.63
CA ALA A 92 -28.53 -32.65 15.42
C ALA A 92 -28.35 -31.17 15.02
N GLN A 93 -29.45 -30.41 14.97
CA GLN A 93 -29.47 -28.97 14.70
C GLN A 93 -29.01 -28.15 15.93
N PRO A 94 -28.54 -26.89 15.75
CA PRO A 94 -27.97 -26.11 16.84
C PRO A 94 -29.02 -25.69 17.89
N ALA A 95 -28.75 -26.01 19.15
CA ALA A 95 -29.54 -25.56 20.27
C ALA A 95 -29.19 -24.11 20.66
N ARG A 96 -30.20 -23.25 20.79
CA ARG A 96 -30.06 -21.90 21.35
C ARG A 96 -29.70 -21.99 22.84
N TYR A 97 -28.54 -21.46 23.23
CA TYR A 97 -28.17 -21.33 24.65
C TYR A 97 -28.47 -19.93 25.17
N ALA A 98 -29.23 -19.87 26.27
CA ALA A 98 -29.51 -18.65 27.00
C ALA A 98 -28.37 -18.36 27.99
N VAL A 99 -27.81 -17.14 27.96
CA VAL A 99 -26.79 -16.70 28.90
C VAL A 99 -27.44 -16.38 30.24
N SER A 100 -27.09 -17.13 31.28
CA SER A 100 -27.46 -16.79 32.66
C SER A 100 -26.34 -15.95 33.29
N GLY A 101 -26.68 -14.75 33.75
CA GLY A 101 -25.67 -13.75 34.14
C GLY A 101 -25.00 -14.01 35.49
N ARG A 102 -23.66 -13.95 35.51
CA ARG A 102 -22.86 -13.61 36.70
C ARG A 102 -21.35 -13.44 36.41
N VAL A 103 -20.91 -12.30 35.85
CA VAL A 103 -19.68 -11.56 36.26
C VAL A 103 -19.84 -10.11 35.79
N ALA A 104 -20.15 -9.19 36.69
CA ALA A 104 -20.14 -7.76 36.40
C ALA A 104 -18.98 -7.11 37.17
N LYS A 105 -17.77 -7.06 36.56
CA LYS A 105 -16.65 -6.25 37.07
C LYS A 105 -15.46 -5.99 36.13
N TRP A 106 -15.58 -6.20 34.82
CA TRP A 106 -14.61 -5.75 33.82
C TRP A 106 -15.38 -5.16 32.63
N ALA A 107 -15.48 -3.83 32.57
CA ALA A 107 -16.26 -3.11 31.55
C ALA A 107 -15.73 -1.69 31.32
N GLY A 108 -14.43 -1.46 31.54
CA GLY A 108 -13.82 -0.12 31.48
C GLY A 108 -12.50 -0.01 30.70
N VAL A 109 -11.96 -1.12 30.18
CA VAL A 109 -10.61 -1.14 29.57
C VAL A 109 -10.59 -1.74 28.16
N ALA A 110 -11.43 -2.75 27.85
CA ALA A 110 -11.54 -3.32 26.49
C ALA A 110 -12.60 -2.65 25.59
N GLY A 111 -13.23 -1.56 26.06
CA GLY A 111 -14.51 -1.06 25.52
C GLY A 111 -14.44 -0.12 24.31
N LEU A 112 -13.27 0.46 24.00
CA LEU A 112 -13.11 1.43 22.90
C LEU A 112 -12.20 0.94 21.76
N GLY A 113 -11.14 0.18 22.05
CA GLY A 113 -10.26 -0.39 21.02
C GLY A 113 -10.91 -1.52 20.21
N LEU A 114 -11.67 -2.42 20.85
CA LEU A 114 -12.23 -3.60 20.18
C LEU A 114 -13.43 -3.27 19.27
N ALA A 115 -14.09 -2.13 19.48
CA ALA A 115 -15.28 -1.71 18.73
C ALA A 115 -14.97 -1.10 17.35
N LEU A 116 -13.69 -0.85 17.01
CA LEU A 116 -13.26 -0.40 15.68
C LEU A 116 -12.48 -1.46 14.88
N LEU A 117 -12.07 -2.57 15.49
CA LEU A 117 -11.22 -3.59 14.86
C LEU A 117 -11.99 -4.77 14.23
N LEU A 118 -13.32 -4.76 14.28
CA LEU A 118 -14.20 -5.85 13.81
C LEU A 118 -14.98 -5.55 12.51
N ALA A 119 -14.60 -4.51 11.77
CA ALA A 119 -15.17 -4.19 10.45
C ALA A 119 -14.58 -5.06 9.31
N CYS A 120 -14.45 -6.38 9.52
CA CYS A 120 -14.07 -7.35 8.50
C CYS A 120 -14.89 -8.63 8.66
N GLY A 121 -15.91 -8.81 7.81
CA GLY A 121 -16.78 -9.99 7.85
C GLY A 121 -18.22 -9.70 7.45
N GLY A 122 -18.44 -9.16 6.24
CA GLY A 122 -19.78 -8.82 5.77
C GLY A 122 -19.84 -8.50 4.28
N CYS A 123 -19.99 -9.54 3.45
CA CYS A 123 -20.78 -9.37 2.24
C CYS A 123 -22.24 -9.23 2.68
N ALA A 124 -22.72 -8.00 2.76
CA ALA A 124 -24.12 -7.67 2.95
C ALA A 124 -24.46 -6.50 2.04
N ASP A 125 -25.55 -6.64 1.30
CA ASP A 125 -26.09 -5.61 0.42
C ASP A 125 -26.46 -4.36 1.23
N ASP A 126 -26.27 -3.17 0.66
CA ASP A 126 -27.09 -2.01 1.03
C ASP A 126 -27.25 -1.02 -0.14
N ASP A 127 -28.51 -0.86 -0.54
CA ASP A 127 -28.98 0.25 -1.37
C ASP A 127 -28.84 1.58 -0.60
N ALA A 128 -28.08 2.53 -1.12
CA ALA A 128 -28.07 3.90 -0.62
C ALA A 128 -27.82 4.93 -1.74
N SER A 129 -28.89 5.33 -2.44
CA SER A 129 -28.83 6.45 -3.39
C SER A 129 -28.55 7.78 -2.67
N PRO A 130 -27.54 8.58 -3.08
CA PRO A 130 -27.48 9.99 -2.78
C PRO A 130 -28.47 10.79 -3.67
N PRO A 131 -29.00 11.94 -3.21
CA PRO A 131 -30.05 12.68 -3.93
C PRO A 131 -29.54 13.58 -5.06
N ASP A 132 -30.41 13.84 -6.04
CA ASP A 132 -30.19 14.66 -7.25
C ASP A 132 -29.64 16.08 -7.00
N GLY A 133 -28.80 16.56 -7.95
CA GLY A 133 -28.05 17.81 -7.84
C GLY A 133 -27.75 18.59 -9.13
N GLY A 134 -28.63 18.53 -10.13
CA GLY A 134 -28.89 19.57 -11.17
C GLY A 134 -27.74 20.31 -11.92
N ASP A 135 -27.70 20.07 -13.24
CA ASP A 135 -27.48 21.03 -14.35
C ASP A 135 -26.35 22.09 -14.30
N ALA A 136 -25.35 21.92 -15.19
CA ALA A 136 -24.64 23.04 -15.82
C ALA A 136 -24.20 22.72 -17.28
N HIS A 137 -24.70 23.48 -18.24
CA HIS A 137 -24.31 23.39 -19.66
C HIS A 137 -23.01 24.19 -19.92
N PRO A 138 -22.14 23.81 -20.88
CA PRO A 138 -20.83 24.44 -21.08
C PRO A 138 -20.88 25.67 -22.01
N ASP A 139 -19.88 26.55 -21.88
CA ASP A 139 -19.50 27.50 -22.93
C ASP A 139 -17.97 27.53 -23.13
N ALA A 140 -17.54 27.84 -24.35
CA ALA A 140 -16.24 27.52 -24.91
C ALA A 140 -15.18 28.63 -24.75
N GLY A 141 -13.90 28.23 -24.79
CA GLY A 141 -12.78 29.14 -24.63
C GLY A 141 -11.49 28.71 -25.35
N ARG A 142 -11.57 28.32 -26.64
CA ARG A 142 -10.36 28.09 -27.46
C ARG A 142 -9.44 29.33 -27.46
N ARG A 143 -8.14 29.11 -27.30
CA ARG A 143 -7.10 29.86 -28.03
C ARG A 143 -5.96 28.93 -28.45
N ASP A 144 -5.52 29.12 -29.69
CA ASP A 144 -4.55 28.27 -30.38
C ASP A 144 -3.10 28.68 -30.10
N ALA A 145 -2.18 27.71 -30.25
CA ALA A 145 -0.83 27.78 -30.84
C ALA A 145 0.18 28.89 -30.37
N GLU A 146 1.50 28.67 -30.32
CA GLU A 146 2.40 27.96 -31.23
C GLU A 146 3.65 27.41 -30.53
N VAL A 147 4.31 26.46 -31.19
CA VAL A 147 5.62 25.90 -30.81
C VAL A 147 6.75 26.71 -31.45
N ALA A 148 7.83 26.99 -30.70
CA ALA A 148 9.09 27.47 -31.26
C ALA A 148 10.29 26.79 -30.55
N ASP A 149 10.92 25.87 -31.27
CA ASP A 149 12.19 25.20 -30.93
C ASP A 149 13.38 26.17 -31.10
N GLY A 150 14.50 25.95 -30.39
CA GLY A 150 15.64 26.86 -30.48
C GLY A 150 16.87 26.65 -29.58
N GLY A 151 17.60 25.56 -29.77
CA GLY A 151 19.08 25.65 -29.87
C GLY A 151 19.93 25.42 -28.61
N ILE A 152 20.59 24.26 -28.60
CA ILE A 152 21.72 23.92 -27.72
C ILE A 152 22.98 24.75 -28.06
N ALA A 153 23.77 25.10 -27.05
CA ALA A 153 25.16 25.52 -27.20
C ALA A 153 26.09 24.51 -26.51
N ASP A 154 27.02 23.95 -27.29
CA ASP A 154 27.94 22.87 -26.92
C ASP A 154 29.31 23.42 -26.44
N GLY A 155 30.09 22.62 -25.70
CA GLY A 155 31.05 23.15 -24.72
C GLY A 155 32.35 22.37 -24.40
N GLY A 156 32.85 21.52 -25.30
CA GLY A 156 34.29 21.20 -25.36
C GLY A 156 34.77 19.91 -24.66
N GLY A 157 35.33 18.99 -25.46
CA GLY A 157 35.96 17.75 -24.99
C GLY A 157 37.49 17.72 -25.15
N ARG A 158 38.07 16.57 -24.73
CA ARG A 158 39.34 15.94 -25.16
C ARG A 158 39.41 14.57 -24.47
N GLU A 159 39.31 13.47 -25.21
CA GLU A 159 40.36 12.80 -26.00
C GLU A 159 41.26 11.86 -25.16
N ASP A 160 41.03 10.56 -25.39
CA ASP A 160 42.01 9.48 -25.59
C ASP A 160 42.66 8.73 -24.40
N GLY A 161 42.56 7.39 -24.42
CA GLY A 161 43.52 6.52 -23.72
C GLY A 161 43.08 5.12 -23.24
N SER A 162 42.81 4.17 -24.15
CA SER A 162 42.98 2.71 -23.86
C SER A 162 44.31 2.26 -24.49
N PRO A 163 45.09 1.35 -23.87
CA PRO A 163 44.89 -0.10 -24.11
C PRO A 163 45.37 -1.04 -22.96
N GLY A 164 45.15 -2.36 -23.09
CA GLY A 164 46.08 -3.35 -22.51
C GLY A 164 45.49 -4.61 -21.84
N ASP A 165 45.29 -5.65 -22.65
CA ASP A 165 45.54 -7.08 -22.39
C ASP A 165 46.40 -7.46 -21.15
N GLY A 166 45.95 -8.50 -20.43
CA GLY A 166 46.78 -9.33 -19.54
C GLY A 166 46.09 -10.65 -19.17
N SER A 167 46.67 -11.79 -19.55
CA SER A 167 46.02 -13.13 -19.50
C SER A 167 46.73 -14.17 -18.60
N VAL A 168 45.96 -14.83 -17.72
CA VAL A 168 46.22 -16.10 -16.98
C VAL A 168 44.84 -16.66 -16.55
N GLY A 169 44.54 -17.97 -16.50
CA GLY A 169 45.26 -19.16 -16.98
C GLY A 169 44.72 -20.48 -16.37
N ASP A 170 43.85 -21.17 -17.10
CA ASP A 170 43.38 -22.58 -17.05
C ASP A 170 43.37 -23.39 -15.72
N ALA A 171 42.18 -23.91 -15.34
CA ALA A 171 41.94 -25.35 -15.04
C ALA A 171 40.50 -25.62 -14.54
N GLY A 172 39.82 -26.62 -15.12
CA GLY A 172 38.62 -27.24 -14.53
C GLY A 172 37.54 -27.60 -15.55
N ASP A 173 37.49 -28.87 -15.98
CA ASP A 173 36.44 -29.32 -16.91
C ASP A 173 35.07 -29.52 -16.21
N GLY A 174 34.02 -29.30 -16.99
CA GLY A 174 32.64 -29.48 -16.57
C GLY A 174 31.73 -29.22 -17.76
N SER A 175 31.22 -30.28 -18.38
CA SER A 175 30.46 -30.20 -19.63
C SER A 175 29.12 -29.47 -19.45
N VAL A 176 29.11 -28.15 -19.66
CA VAL A 176 27.88 -27.37 -19.78
C VAL A 176 27.31 -27.59 -21.19
N ARG A 177 26.04 -28.00 -21.26
CA ARG A 177 25.31 -28.06 -22.52
C ARG A 177 25.06 -26.63 -22.98
N ASP A 178 25.53 -26.30 -24.18
CA ASP A 178 25.25 -25.03 -24.85
C ASP A 178 23.76 -24.98 -25.19
N GLY A 179 22.99 -24.39 -24.28
CA GLY A 179 21.59 -24.05 -24.44
C GLY A 179 21.46 -22.55 -24.27
N GLY A 180 21.79 -21.81 -25.33
CA GLY A 180 21.44 -20.39 -25.41
C GLY A 180 19.94 -20.20 -25.14
N PRO A 181 19.53 -19.06 -24.54
CA PRO A 181 18.13 -18.83 -24.22
C PRO A 181 17.29 -18.94 -25.49
N PRO A 182 16.13 -19.63 -25.46
CA PRO A 182 15.21 -19.60 -26.59
C PRO A 182 14.77 -18.15 -26.81
N ASP A 183 15.12 -17.59 -27.96
CA ASP A 183 14.76 -16.24 -28.41
C ASP A 183 13.31 -16.21 -28.89
N ALA A 184 12.41 -16.63 -27.99
CA ALA A 184 10.97 -16.53 -28.10
C ALA A 184 10.51 -15.60 -26.98
N GLY A 185 10.00 -14.43 -27.37
CA GLY A 185 9.08 -13.72 -26.48
C GLY A 185 7.89 -14.62 -26.13
N PRO A 186 7.15 -14.33 -25.05
CA PRO A 186 5.98 -15.13 -24.69
C PRO A 186 5.08 -15.29 -25.91
N GLU A 187 4.71 -16.54 -26.23
CA GLU A 187 3.79 -16.82 -27.33
C GLU A 187 2.48 -16.06 -27.04
N GLU A 188 2.05 -15.21 -27.97
CA GLU A 188 0.79 -14.46 -27.80
C GLU A 188 -0.35 -15.47 -27.58
N ARG A 189 -1.10 -15.31 -26.48
CA ARG A 189 -2.19 -16.23 -26.11
C ARG A 189 -3.16 -16.38 -27.27
N ASP A 190 -3.52 -17.63 -27.59
CA ASP A 190 -4.59 -17.92 -28.54
C ASP A 190 -5.94 -17.46 -27.93
N VAL A 191 -6.35 -16.26 -28.32
CA VAL A 191 -7.58 -15.64 -27.81
C VAL A 191 -8.83 -16.34 -28.33
N ASP A 192 -8.79 -17.00 -29.49
CA ASP A 192 -9.94 -17.78 -29.97
C ASP A 192 -10.08 -19.08 -29.17
N ALA A 193 -8.97 -19.73 -28.77
CA ALA A 193 -8.99 -20.83 -27.83
C ALA A 193 -9.48 -20.41 -26.43
N LEU A 194 -9.04 -19.25 -25.92
CA LEU A 194 -9.54 -18.67 -24.67
C LEU A 194 -11.06 -18.42 -24.74
N LEU A 195 -11.54 -17.77 -25.80
CA LEU A 195 -12.97 -17.50 -26.00
C LEU A 195 -13.79 -18.79 -26.13
N ALA A 196 -13.22 -19.87 -26.68
CA ALA A 196 -13.87 -21.17 -26.72
C ALA A 196 -13.95 -21.82 -25.33
N ALA A 197 -12.88 -21.73 -24.53
CA ALA A 197 -12.85 -22.26 -23.16
C ALA A 197 -13.79 -21.50 -22.21
N LEU A 198 -13.86 -20.17 -22.32
CA LEU A 198 -14.82 -19.36 -21.56
C LEU A 198 -16.28 -19.72 -21.89
N ARG A 199 -16.56 -20.13 -23.13
CA ARG A 199 -17.89 -20.51 -23.61
C ARG A 199 -18.20 -22.01 -23.47
N ASP A 200 -17.35 -22.79 -22.82
CA ASP A 200 -17.62 -24.20 -22.57
C ASP A 200 -18.91 -24.33 -21.74
N PRO A 201 -19.95 -25.07 -22.20
CA PRO A 201 -21.19 -25.24 -21.47
C PRO A 201 -21.02 -25.97 -20.13
N ASP A 202 -19.91 -26.71 -19.94
CA ASP A 202 -19.56 -27.40 -18.69
C ASP A 202 -18.62 -26.54 -17.79
N ALA A 203 -18.29 -25.30 -18.19
CA ALA A 203 -17.44 -24.38 -17.41
C ALA A 203 -18.07 -24.00 -16.06
N THR A 204 -17.43 -24.44 -14.97
CA THR A 204 -17.83 -24.05 -13.60
C THR A 204 -17.42 -22.62 -13.28
N ALA A 205 -18.10 -21.98 -12.33
CA ALA A 205 -17.72 -20.64 -11.86
C ALA A 205 -16.26 -20.59 -11.40
N ALA A 206 -15.80 -21.55 -10.59
CA ALA A 206 -14.43 -21.60 -10.08
C ALA A 206 -13.37 -21.78 -11.19
N ALA A 207 -13.71 -22.48 -12.29
CA ALA A 207 -12.81 -22.60 -13.44
C ALA A 207 -12.68 -21.26 -14.19
N LEU A 208 -13.77 -20.48 -14.26
CA LEU A 208 -13.77 -19.15 -14.87
C LEU A 208 -13.13 -18.08 -13.97
N ASP A 209 -13.29 -18.20 -12.64
CA ASP A 209 -12.57 -17.39 -11.65
C ASP A 209 -11.05 -17.60 -11.79
N ALA A 210 -10.59 -18.86 -11.92
CA ALA A 210 -9.18 -19.17 -12.17
C ALA A 210 -8.64 -18.58 -13.48
N VAL A 211 -9.45 -18.52 -14.55
CA VAL A 211 -9.07 -17.85 -15.81
C VAL A 211 -9.00 -16.33 -15.64
N LEU A 212 -9.85 -15.72 -14.80
CA LEU A 212 -9.72 -14.30 -14.46
C LEU A 212 -8.38 -14.02 -13.79
N GLU A 213 -7.99 -14.85 -12.81
CA GLU A 213 -6.73 -14.72 -12.07
C GLU A 213 -5.49 -14.95 -12.95
N GLU A 214 -5.48 -16.02 -13.75
CA GLU A 214 -4.39 -16.36 -14.68
C GLU A 214 -4.12 -15.22 -15.67
N VAL A 215 -5.16 -14.79 -16.40
CA VAL A 215 -5.01 -13.73 -17.41
C VAL A 215 -4.71 -12.38 -16.73
N ALA A 216 -5.21 -12.12 -15.51
CA ALA A 216 -4.84 -10.90 -14.78
C ALA A 216 -3.35 -10.86 -14.41
N ARG A 217 -2.74 -12.01 -14.09
CA ARG A 217 -1.31 -12.16 -13.74
C ARG A 217 -0.40 -11.91 -14.95
N ASP A 218 -0.70 -12.56 -16.07
CA ASP A 218 0.23 -12.68 -17.19
C ASP A 218 0.07 -11.51 -18.19
N GLU A 219 -1.11 -11.33 -18.78
CA GLU A 219 -1.37 -10.28 -19.77
C GLU A 219 -2.02 -9.03 -19.18
N GLY A 220 -3.10 -9.23 -18.42
CA GLY A 220 -4.00 -8.22 -17.86
C GLY A 220 -5.35 -8.15 -18.59
N TRP A 221 -6.41 -7.78 -17.86
CA TRP A 221 -7.73 -7.46 -18.40
C TRP A 221 -7.96 -5.94 -18.50
N PRO A 222 -8.69 -5.46 -19.53
CA PRO A 222 -9.17 -6.18 -20.71
C PRO A 222 -8.05 -6.67 -21.64
N LEU A 223 -8.28 -7.78 -22.33
CA LEU A 223 -7.28 -8.42 -23.20
C LEU A 223 -7.39 -7.90 -24.63
N ARG A 224 -6.26 -7.47 -25.23
CA ARG A 224 -6.20 -6.99 -26.62
C ARG A 224 -5.94 -8.15 -27.58
N ALA A 225 -6.73 -8.27 -28.65
CA ALA A 225 -6.58 -9.34 -29.64
C ALA A 225 -6.82 -8.82 -31.05
N ALA A 226 -5.79 -8.72 -31.91
CA ALA A 226 -5.87 -8.49 -33.36
C ALA A 226 -7.08 -7.64 -33.89
N GLY A 227 -7.31 -6.44 -33.34
CA GLY A 227 -8.37 -5.52 -33.77
C GLY A 227 -9.67 -5.52 -32.93
N ARG A 228 -9.77 -6.38 -31.92
CA ARG A 228 -10.86 -6.46 -30.94
C ARG A 228 -10.32 -6.44 -29.50
N TRP A 229 -11.18 -6.07 -28.56
CA TRP A 229 -10.89 -6.09 -27.12
C TRP A 229 -11.83 -7.05 -26.40
N VAL A 230 -11.28 -7.90 -25.52
CA VAL A 230 -12.02 -8.90 -24.75
C VAL A 230 -12.15 -8.45 -23.31
N PHE A 231 -13.38 -8.21 -22.88
CA PHE A 231 -13.76 -7.81 -21.54
C PHE A 231 -14.40 -9.01 -20.84
N PHE A 232 -13.85 -9.37 -19.69
CA PHE A 232 -14.32 -10.52 -18.93
C PHE A 232 -14.45 -10.17 -17.45
N GLY A 233 -15.44 -10.74 -16.76
CA GLY A 233 -15.66 -10.45 -15.34
C GLY A 233 -16.87 -11.14 -14.72
N ARG A 234 -16.97 -11.02 -13.39
CA ARG A 234 -17.98 -11.67 -12.55
C ARG A 234 -19.00 -10.67 -11.98
N TRP A 235 -20.29 -11.02 -12.01
CA TRP A 235 -21.39 -10.31 -11.35
C TRP A 235 -22.49 -11.29 -10.90
N ASP A 236 -22.36 -11.82 -9.68
CA ASP A 236 -23.23 -12.86 -9.12
C ASP A 236 -24.74 -12.57 -9.17
N ALA A 237 -25.12 -11.32 -8.89
CA ALA A 237 -26.50 -10.87 -8.81
C ALA A 237 -26.81 -9.71 -9.79
N ALA A 238 -26.35 -9.80 -11.05
CA ALA A 238 -26.64 -8.75 -12.03
C ALA A 238 -28.16 -8.57 -12.24
N PRO A 239 -28.71 -7.35 -12.08
CA PRO A 239 -30.15 -7.08 -12.05
C PRO A 239 -30.87 -7.20 -13.41
N GLY A 240 -30.19 -7.66 -14.46
CA GLY A 240 -30.76 -7.81 -15.80
C GLY A 240 -29.74 -8.28 -16.82
N ALA A 241 -29.94 -7.90 -18.08
CA ALA A 241 -28.91 -7.99 -19.11
C ALA A 241 -27.74 -7.07 -18.73
N VAL A 242 -26.51 -7.55 -18.93
CA VAL A 242 -25.28 -6.81 -18.69
C VAL A 242 -24.73 -6.30 -20.01
N SER A 243 -24.17 -5.09 -20.01
CA SER A 243 -23.44 -4.50 -21.13
C SER A 243 -22.07 -3.99 -20.70
N CYS A 244 -21.11 -3.99 -21.62
CA CYS A 244 -19.85 -3.27 -21.48
C CYS A 244 -20.07 -1.82 -21.93
N VAL A 245 -19.64 -0.84 -21.14
CA VAL A 245 -19.85 0.58 -21.42
C VAL A 245 -18.59 1.37 -21.13
N GLY A 246 -18.28 2.38 -21.95
CA GLY A 246 -17.07 3.17 -21.83
C GLY A 246 -17.03 4.36 -22.78
N ASP A 247 -15.91 5.09 -22.81
CA ASP A 247 -15.83 6.35 -23.58
C ASP A 247 -16.10 6.15 -25.08
N TRP A 248 -15.74 4.99 -25.66
CA TRP A 248 -15.94 4.69 -27.09
C TRP A 248 -17.40 4.60 -27.52
N ASN A 249 -18.32 4.39 -26.57
CA ASN A 249 -19.76 4.31 -26.80
C ASN A 249 -20.55 5.35 -25.99
N ASP A 250 -19.90 6.41 -25.51
CA ASP A 250 -20.49 7.44 -24.64
C ASP A 250 -21.21 6.83 -23.40
N PHE A 251 -20.70 5.71 -22.90
CA PHE A 251 -21.31 4.86 -21.87
C PHE A 251 -22.74 4.34 -22.18
N THR A 252 -23.11 4.25 -23.46
CA THR A 252 -24.46 3.84 -23.91
C THR A 252 -24.68 2.32 -23.78
N PRO A 253 -25.57 1.84 -22.89
CA PRO A 253 -25.74 0.41 -22.61
C PRO A 253 -26.19 -0.48 -23.78
N GLU A 254 -26.90 0.07 -24.75
CA GLU A 254 -27.50 -0.69 -25.84
C GLU A 254 -26.51 -1.09 -26.95
N VAL A 255 -25.26 -0.61 -26.89
CA VAL A 255 -24.26 -0.76 -27.97
C VAL A 255 -23.50 -2.08 -27.88
N ASP A 256 -22.90 -2.38 -26.72
CA ASP A 256 -22.00 -3.53 -26.50
C ASP A 256 -22.54 -4.49 -25.42
N PRO A 257 -23.57 -5.32 -25.73
CA PRO A 257 -24.14 -6.27 -24.78
C PRO A 257 -23.16 -7.39 -24.43
N ALA A 258 -23.13 -7.79 -23.16
CA ALA A 258 -22.30 -8.87 -22.66
C ALA A 258 -23.05 -10.21 -22.66
N GLU A 259 -22.37 -11.26 -23.11
CA GLU A 259 -22.82 -12.65 -23.05
C GLU A 259 -22.72 -13.16 -21.61
N ARG A 260 -23.85 -13.56 -20.99
CA ARG A 260 -23.84 -14.32 -19.73
C ARG A 260 -23.45 -15.76 -20.02
N LEU A 261 -22.32 -16.20 -19.47
CA LEU A 261 -21.76 -17.53 -19.69
C LEU A 261 -22.48 -18.63 -18.88
N ALA A 262 -22.16 -19.89 -19.14
CA ALA A 262 -22.79 -21.08 -18.56
C ALA A 262 -22.82 -21.10 -17.02
N SER A 263 -21.81 -20.54 -16.37
CA SER A 263 -21.75 -20.38 -14.90
C SER A 263 -22.83 -19.46 -14.31
N GLY A 264 -23.55 -18.70 -15.13
CA GLY A 264 -24.63 -17.79 -14.74
C GLY A 264 -24.18 -16.46 -14.11
N VAL A 265 -22.94 -16.42 -13.59
CA VAL A 265 -22.36 -15.28 -12.86
C VAL A 265 -21.21 -14.57 -13.59
N HIS A 266 -20.75 -15.12 -14.71
CA HIS A 266 -19.69 -14.55 -15.54
C HIS A 266 -20.22 -13.93 -16.83
N TYR A 267 -19.59 -12.84 -17.27
CA TYR A 267 -20.00 -12.04 -18.41
C TYR A 267 -18.82 -11.73 -19.31
N LEU A 268 -19.03 -11.91 -20.62
CA LEU A 268 -18.04 -11.75 -21.67
C LEU A 268 -18.54 -10.74 -22.70
N ALA A 269 -17.77 -9.70 -22.97
CA ALA A 269 -18.00 -8.79 -24.10
C ALA A 269 -16.77 -8.76 -25.01
N VAL A 270 -17.00 -8.73 -26.32
CA VAL A 270 -15.94 -8.61 -27.34
C VAL A 270 -16.26 -7.38 -28.17
N VAL A 271 -15.45 -6.33 -28.02
CA VAL A 271 -15.71 -5.01 -28.62
C VAL A 271 -14.78 -4.80 -29.82
N GLU A 272 -15.39 -4.58 -30.98
CA GLU A 272 -14.74 -4.16 -32.23
C GLU A 272 -14.98 -2.66 -32.43
N ALA A 273 -14.33 -1.84 -31.59
CA ALA A 273 -14.52 -0.39 -31.61
C ALA A 273 -13.95 0.24 -32.90
N ALA A 274 -14.62 1.27 -33.40
CA ALA A 274 -14.24 1.97 -34.64
C ALA A 274 -12.90 2.73 -34.54
N SER A 275 -12.42 2.99 -33.32
CA SER A 275 -11.10 3.51 -32.97
C SER A 275 -10.57 2.71 -31.77
N ASP A 276 -9.24 2.58 -31.64
CA ASP A 276 -8.64 1.79 -30.55
C ASP A 276 -8.98 2.41 -29.18
N PRO A 277 -9.72 1.71 -28.30
CA PRO A 277 -10.15 2.23 -26.99
C PRO A 277 -9.06 2.22 -25.92
N ALA A 278 -7.81 1.89 -26.26
CA ALA A 278 -6.69 1.98 -25.33
C ALA A 278 -6.61 3.36 -24.63
N GLY A 279 -6.46 3.36 -23.31
CA GLY A 279 -6.47 4.59 -22.49
C GLY A 279 -7.84 5.17 -22.18
N GLN A 280 -8.94 4.53 -22.62
CA GLN A 280 -10.31 4.94 -22.28
C GLN A 280 -10.82 4.24 -21.02
N LYS A 281 -11.80 4.87 -20.37
CA LYS A 281 -12.50 4.35 -19.19
C LYS A 281 -13.60 3.37 -19.58
N TRP A 282 -13.88 2.42 -18.69
CA TRP A 282 -15.01 1.49 -18.85
C TRP A 282 -15.62 1.03 -17.52
N LYS A 283 -16.87 0.59 -17.56
CA LYS A 283 -17.63 -0.04 -16.46
C LYS A 283 -18.52 -1.17 -17.02
N TRP A 284 -19.08 -1.99 -16.13
CA TRP A 284 -20.25 -2.81 -16.47
C TRP A 284 -21.52 -2.00 -16.25
N HIS A 285 -22.58 -2.26 -17.02
CA HIS A 285 -23.91 -1.72 -16.77
C HIS A 285 -24.97 -2.82 -16.75
N ALA A 286 -25.93 -2.75 -15.83
CA ALA A 286 -27.18 -3.51 -15.90
C ALA A 286 -28.32 -2.75 -15.21
N ALA A 287 -29.49 -2.70 -15.86
CA ALA A 287 -30.74 -2.14 -15.32
C ALA A 287 -30.65 -0.73 -14.69
N GLY A 288 -29.81 0.15 -15.24
CA GLY A 288 -29.56 1.52 -14.73
C GLY A 288 -28.38 1.62 -13.77
N THR A 289 -27.83 0.49 -13.31
CA THR A 289 -26.67 0.45 -12.40
C THR A 289 -25.38 0.32 -13.19
N PHE A 290 -24.51 1.33 -13.07
CA PHE A 290 -23.10 1.23 -13.46
C PHE A 290 -22.30 0.59 -12.33
N ARG A 291 -21.46 -0.39 -12.66
CA ARG A 291 -20.65 -1.15 -11.70
C ARG A 291 -19.18 -1.17 -12.10
N ALA A 292 -18.32 -0.94 -11.11
CA ALA A 292 -16.88 -1.04 -11.23
C ALA A 292 -16.46 -2.41 -11.81
N PRO A 293 -15.59 -2.45 -12.84
CA PRO A 293 -15.14 -3.70 -13.42
C PRO A 293 -14.01 -4.29 -12.57
N LEU A 294 -14.37 -4.96 -11.47
CA LEU A 294 -13.40 -5.45 -10.47
C LEU A 294 -12.30 -6.39 -11.03
N ALA A 295 -12.56 -7.03 -12.18
CA ALA A 295 -11.61 -7.85 -12.92
C ALA A 295 -10.58 -7.06 -13.75
N SER A 296 -10.82 -5.77 -14.00
CA SER A 296 -9.94 -4.90 -14.78
C SER A 296 -8.59 -4.76 -14.06
N THR A 297 -7.51 -5.21 -14.69
CA THR A 297 -6.17 -5.16 -14.13
C THR A 297 -5.73 -3.71 -13.96
N ALA A 298 -6.07 -2.83 -14.90
CA ALA A 298 -5.88 -1.38 -14.80
C ALA A 298 -7.20 -0.68 -14.41
N TYR A 299 -7.16 0.22 -13.43
CA TYR A 299 -8.32 0.93 -12.91
C TYR A 299 -7.96 2.35 -12.40
N GLY A 300 -8.99 3.10 -12.01
CA GLY A 300 -8.90 4.42 -11.37
C GLY A 300 -10.20 4.78 -10.68
N TYR A 301 -10.24 5.97 -10.07
CA TYR A 301 -11.44 6.54 -9.44
C TYR A 301 -11.76 7.91 -10.06
N ASP A 302 -13.05 8.19 -10.24
CA ASP A 302 -13.58 9.51 -10.60
C ASP A 302 -14.83 9.84 -9.77
N GLU A 303 -15.52 10.94 -10.09
CA GLU A 303 -16.76 11.33 -9.42
C GLU A 303 -17.90 10.29 -9.51
N PHE A 304 -17.77 9.29 -10.40
CA PHE A 304 -18.68 8.15 -10.53
C PHE A 304 -18.12 6.87 -9.90
N GLY A 305 -17.11 6.98 -9.03
CA GLY A 305 -16.46 5.87 -8.34
C GLY A 305 -15.46 5.09 -9.21
N GLU A 306 -15.13 3.86 -8.82
CA GLU A 306 -14.14 3.05 -9.54
C GLU A 306 -14.54 2.80 -11.00
N HIS A 307 -13.59 2.97 -11.91
CA HIS A 307 -13.68 2.63 -13.33
C HIS A 307 -12.48 1.77 -13.74
N GLY A 308 -12.64 0.93 -14.76
CA GLY A 308 -11.52 0.27 -15.42
C GLY A 308 -10.86 1.20 -16.43
N TRP A 309 -9.62 0.91 -16.79
CA TRP A 309 -9.00 1.38 -18.02
C TRP A 309 -8.98 0.22 -19.03
N VAL A 310 -9.30 0.47 -20.30
CA VAL A 310 -9.22 -0.58 -21.34
C VAL A 310 -7.76 -0.97 -21.60
N ALA A 311 -6.87 0.00 -21.53
CA ALA A 311 -5.43 -0.16 -21.41
C ALA A 311 -4.90 0.98 -20.53
N PRO A 312 -3.81 0.80 -19.77
CA PRO A 312 -3.21 1.86 -18.97
C PRO A 312 -3.01 3.18 -19.74
N PRO A 313 -3.36 4.34 -19.14
CA PRO A 313 -3.00 5.64 -19.70
C PRO A 313 -1.48 5.83 -19.68
N ARG A 314 -0.97 6.73 -20.53
CA ARG A 314 0.48 6.98 -20.65
C ARG A 314 0.93 8.29 -20.00
N ASP A 315 0.01 9.24 -19.92
CA ASP A 315 0.20 10.63 -19.49
C ASP A 315 -0.34 10.92 -18.09
N ALA A 316 -0.98 9.93 -17.45
CA ALA A 316 -1.46 9.98 -16.07
C ALA A 316 -0.95 8.79 -15.25
N SER A 317 -0.92 8.95 -13.93
CA SER A 317 -0.82 7.85 -12.98
C SER A 317 -2.05 6.94 -13.11
N TRP A 318 -1.88 5.66 -12.79
CA TRP A 318 -2.98 4.69 -12.83
C TRP A 318 -2.80 3.60 -11.78
N LEU A 319 -3.90 2.92 -11.45
CA LEU A 319 -3.90 1.88 -10.43
C LEU A 319 -3.95 0.49 -11.07
N ALA A 320 -3.13 -0.43 -10.58
CA ALA A 320 -3.11 -1.83 -11.02
C ALA A 320 -3.62 -2.76 -9.91
N ARG A 321 -4.23 -3.90 -10.26
CA ARG A 321 -4.61 -4.97 -9.30
C ARG A 321 -4.32 -6.36 -9.83
N PHE A 322 -3.83 -7.22 -8.95
CA PHE A 322 -3.42 -8.59 -9.25
C PHE A 322 -3.83 -9.52 -8.08
N PRO A 323 -4.78 -10.47 -8.27
CA PRO A 323 -5.22 -11.40 -7.23
C PRO A 323 -4.23 -12.56 -6.99
N GLY A 324 -4.60 -13.54 -6.15
CA GLY A 324 -3.94 -14.85 -6.08
C GLY A 324 -2.69 -14.95 -5.19
N PHE A 325 -2.30 -13.94 -4.41
CA PHE A 325 -1.04 -13.96 -3.65
C PHE A 325 -1.25 -14.56 -2.26
N GLY A 326 -0.81 -15.80 -2.06
CA GLY A 326 -0.97 -16.51 -0.79
C GLY A 326 -0.13 -17.79 -0.74
N ARG A 327 0.15 -18.28 0.47
CA ARG A 327 1.05 -19.43 0.70
C ARG A 327 0.62 -20.24 1.92
N ALA A 328 1.31 -21.34 2.19
CA ALA A 328 1.08 -22.09 3.43
C ALA A 328 1.26 -21.20 4.67
N GLY A 329 0.18 -20.97 5.42
CA GLY A 329 0.15 -20.09 6.59
C GLY A 329 -0.19 -18.62 6.31
N VAL A 330 -0.48 -18.24 5.06
CA VAL A 330 -0.94 -16.89 4.68
C VAL A 330 -2.10 -16.99 3.69
N ALA A 331 -3.27 -16.49 4.07
CA ALA A 331 -4.44 -16.43 3.21
C ALA A 331 -4.19 -15.56 1.98
N GLU A 332 -4.88 -15.89 0.89
CA GLU A 332 -4.76 -15.20 -0.39
C GLU A 332 -5.15 -13.72 -0.32
N ARG A 333 -4.39 -12.89 -1.05
CA ARG A 333 -4.49 -11.43 -1.06
C ARG A 333 -4.38 -10.88 -2.48
N THR A 334 -4.98 -9.72 -2.68
CA THR A 334 -4.73 -8.90 -3.88
C THR A 334 -3.52 -8.01 -3.64
N VAL A 335 -2.66 -7.90 -4.64
CA VAL A 335 -1.60 -6.89 -4.73
C VAL A 335 -2.10 -5.78 -5.64
N ARG A 336 -2.16 -4.56 -5.12
CA ARG A 336 -2.50 -3.34 -5.85
C ARG A 336 -1.24 -2.52 -6.10
N LEU A 337 -1.22 -1.69 -7.13
CA LEU A 337 -0.14 -0.73 -7.35
C LEU A 337 -0.69 0.65 -7.75
N ARG A 338 0.08 1.71 -7.45
CA ARG A 338 -0.02 2.99 -8.18
C ARG A 338 1.22 3.11 -9.04
N VAL A 339 1.03 3.20 -10.35
CA VAL A 339 2.07 3.29 -11.36
C VAL A 339 2.22 4.76 -11.79
N PRO A 340 3.44 5.33 -11.81
CA PRO A 340 3.67 6.69 -12.30
C PRO A 340 3.19 6.95 -13.73
N ALA A 341 2.85 8.20 -14.02
CA ALA A 341 2.68 8.66 -15.40
C ALA A 341 4.00 8.48 -16.18
N GLY A 342 3.93 7.93 -17.39
CA GLY A 342 5.11 7.66 -18.21
C GLY A 342 6.13 6.71 -17.57
N PHE A 343 5.70 5.80 -16.69
CA PHE A 343 6.59 4.84 -16.04
C PHE A 343 7.27 3.90 -17.06
N GLU A 344 8.59 3.81 -16.97
CA GLU A 344 9.44 2.92 -17.78
C GLU A 344 10.28 2.03 -16.86
N ALA A 345 10.61 0.83 -17.33
CA ALA A 345 11.42 -0.13 -16.56
C ALA A 345 12.83 0.40 -16.27
N GLY A 346 13.33 0.16 -15.06
CA GLY A 346 14.66 0.59 -14.63
C GLY A 346 14.73 0.99 -13.14
N PRO A 347 15.75 1.78 -12.76
CA PRO A 347 15.90 2.32 -11.41
C PRO A 347 14.66 3.11 -10.98
N ALA A 348 14.00 2.66 -9.92
CA ALA A 348 12.77 3.26 -9.42
C ALA A 348 12.75 3.28 -7.89
N ARG A 349 12.10 4.31 -7.31
CA ARG A 349 11.74 4.31 -5.90
C ARG A 349 10.47 3.49 -5.73
N VAL A 350 10.52 2.47 -4.88
CA VAL A 350 9.39 1.59 -4.59
C VAL A 350 8.92 1.80 -3.15
N LEU A 351 7.61 1.92 -2.96
CA LEU A 351 6.97 2.02 -1.65
C LEU A 351 6.01 0.84 -1.48
N LEU A 352 6.34 -0.09 -0.58
CA LEU A 352 5.43 -1.16 -0.17
C LEU A 352 4.57 -0.70 1.01
N LEU A 353 3.26 -0.86 0.88
CA LEU A 353 2.24 -0.50 1.86
C LEU A 353 1.42 -1.73 2.27
N HIS A 354 1.19 -1.89 3.56
CA HIS A 354 0.26 -2.89 4.12
C HIS A 354 -1.19 -2.38 4.07
N ASP A 355 -2.17 -3.28 4.31
CA ASP A 355 -3.60 -2.98 4.30
C ASP A 355 -4.10 -2.37 2.97
N GLY A 356 -3.64 -2.94 1.86
CA GLY A 356 -3.79 -2.41 0.49
C GLY A 356 -5.20 -2.01 0.05
N GLN A 357 -6.24 -2.62 0.62
CA GLN A 357 -7.64 -2.25 0.35
C GLN A 357 -7.95 -0.81 0.77
N ASN A 358 -7.28 -0.28 1.79
CA ASN A 358 -7.48 1.06 2.35
C ASN A 358 -6.51 2.10 1.76
N VAL A 359 -5.59 1.70 0.87
CA VAL A 359 -4.46 2.55 0.45
C VAL A 359 -4.84 3.54 -0.65
N PHE A 360 -5.59 3.10 -1.66
CA PHE A 360 -5.95 3.92 -2.84
C PHE A 360 -7.44 4.20 -2.98
N ASP A 361 -8.31 3.44 -2.31
CA ASP A 361 -9.76 3.63 -2.43
C ASP A 361 -10.21 4.82 -1.55
N PRO A 362 -10.76 5.90 -2.14
CA PRO A 362 -11.24 7.05 -1.37
C PRO A 362 -12.54 6.75 -0.60
N GLY A 363 -13.21 5.64 -0.91
CA GLY A 363 -14.48 5.22 -0.33
C GLY A 363 -14.38 4.28 0.87
N THR A 364 -13.17 3.91 1.34
CA THR A 364 -13.05 3.03 2.51
C THR A 364 -13.52 3.70 3.80
N PHE A 365 -13.61 2.92 4.87
CA PHE A 365 -13.82 3.46 6.21
C PHE A 365 -12.79 4.57 6.52
N PHE A 366 -13.27 5.66 7.13
CA PHE A 366 -12.55 6.94 7.31
C PHE A 366 -11.94 7.61 6.07
N GLY A 367 -12.31 7.18 4.86
CA GLY A 367 -11.94 7.82 3.59
C GLY A 367 -10.56 7.45 3.04
N GLY A 368 -9.95 6.37 3.53
CA GLY A 368 -8.72 5.78 3.00
C GLY A 368 -7.46 6.62 3.20
N TRP A 369 -6.30 6.00 2.94
CA TRP A 369 -5.01 6.69 2.96
C TRP A 369 -4.87 7.66 1.80
N GLN A 370 -5.52 7.41 0.65
CA GLN A 370 -5.35 8.18 -0.59
C GLN A 370 -3.86 8.40 -0.91
N ALA A 371 -3.08 7.32 -0.80
CA ALA A 371 -1.62 7.38 -0.91
C ALA A 371 -1.21 7.84 -2.31
N ASP A 372 -1.93 7.40 -3.35
CA ASP A 372 -1.86 7.88 -4.73
C ASP A 372 -1.92 9.42 -4.83
N VAL A 373 -2.86 10.08 -4.16
CA VAL A 373 -2.99 11.55 -4.15
C VAL A 373 -1.76 12.23 -3.53
N THR A 374 -1.19 11.62 -2.48
CA THR A 374 0.04 12.13 -1.84
C THR A 374 1.27 11.90 -2.72
N LEU A 375 1.35 10.75 -3.39
CA LEU A 375 2.44 10.43 -4.31
C LEU A 375 2.38 11.32 -5.56
N ASP A 376 1.23 11.50 -6.19
CA ASP A 376 1.04 12.39 -7.35
C ASP A 376 1.45 13.84 -7.03
N ARG A 377 1.22 14.30 -5.79
CA ARG A 377 1.62 15.63 -5.32
C ARG A 377 3.13 15.76 -5.04
N ALA A 378 3.70 14.82 -4.28
CA ALA A 378 5.00 15.02 -3.61
C ALA A 378 6.08 13.99 -4.01
N PHE A 379 5.70 12.85 -4.58
CA PHE A 379 6.59 11.74 -4.94
C PHE A 379 6.17 11.09 -6.29
N PRO A 380 6.00 11.87 -7.37
CA PRO A 380 5.29 11.40 -8.57
C PRO A 380 5.98 10.25 -9.30
N ASP A 381 7.29 10.08 -9.10
CA ASP A 381 8.15 9.02 -9.62
C ASP A 381 8.09 7.68 -8.85
N VAL A 382 7.39 7.62 -7.72
CA VAL A 382 7.33 6.41 -6.87
C VAL A 382 6.32 5.38 -7.42
N LEU A 383 6.79 4.15 -7.62
CA LEU A 383 5.94 2.98 -7.82
C LEU A 383 5.47 2.50 -6.44
N ALA A 384 4.17 2.58 -6.16
CA ALA A 384 3.62 2.05 -4.91
C ALA A 384 3.10 0.62 -5.12
N VAL A 385 3.32 -0.25 -4.13
CA VAL A 385 2.87 -1.64 -4.06
C VAL A 385 2.07 -1.79 -2.78
N ALA A 386 0.76 -1.93 -2.87
CA ALA A 386 -0.15 -2.03 -1.74
C ALA A 386 -0.66 -3.47 -1.62
N VAL A 387 -0.38 -4.14 -0.51
CA VAL A 387 -0.75 -5.55 -0.30
C VAL A 387 -1.96 -5.63 0.62
N ASP A 388 -3.09 -6.09 0.09
CA ASP A 388 -4.32 -6.26 0.87
C ASP A 388 -4.07 -7.17 2.09
N ASN A 389 -4.79 -6.91 3.18
CA ASN A 389 -4.84 -7.87 4.29
C ASN A 389 -5.81 -9.02 3.98
N GLY A 390 -5.64 -10.14 4.69
CA GLY A 390 -6.55 -11.28 4.65
C GLY A 390 -7.31 -11.46 5.97
N PRO A 391 -8.21 -12.46 6.07
CA PRO A 391 -8.88 -12.82 7.34
C PRO A 391 -7.90 -13.25 8.44
N ASP A 392 -6.66 -13.53 8.07
CA ASP A 392 -5.52 -13.87 8.92
C ASP A 392 -4.64 -12.65 9.28
N ARG A 393 -5.10 -11.40 9.07
CA ARG A 393 -4.34 -10.15 9.36
C ARG A 393 -3.66 -10.18 10.73
N PHE A 394 -4.39 -10.51 11.79
CA PHE A 394 -3.86 -10.57 13.16
C PHE A 394 -2.76 -11.63 13.31
N ALA A 395 -2.85 -12.77 12.63
CA ALA A 395 -1.79 -13.78 12.62
C ALA A 395 -0.55 -13.27 11.86
N THR A 396 -0.78 -12.73 10.67
CA THR A 396 0.27 -12.41 9.67
C THR A 396 0.98 -11.09 9.87
N TYR A 397 0.41 -10.15 10.64
CA TYR A 397 1.06 -8.87 10.95
C TYR A 397 1.74 -8.84 12.32
N THR A 398 1.89 -10.01 12.98
CA THR A 398 2.42 -10.09 14.34
C THR A 398 3.52 -11.14 14.47
N HIS A 399 4.60 -10.76 15.13
CA HIS A 399 5.86 -11.51 15.26
C HIS A 399 5.87 -12.55 16.39
N THR A 400 4.81 -12.58 17.18
CA THR A 400 4.63 -13.49 18.31
C THR A 400 3.13 -13.71 18.56
N ALA A 401 2.78 -14.79 19.25
CA ALA A 401 1.40 -15.03 19.66
C ALA A 401 1.12 -14.39 21.02
N ASP A 402 0.03 -13.63 21.14
CA ASP A 402 -0.40 -12.96 22.35
C ASP A 402 -1.80 -13.41 22.79
N ASP A 403 -2.13 -13.27 24.07
CA ASP A 403 -3.43 -13.63 24.63
C ASP A 403 -4.33 -12.40 24.74
N LEU A 404 -5.32 -12.30 23.84
CA LEU A 404 -6.27 -11.19 23.81
C LEU A 404 -7.51 -11.44 24.70
N GLY A 405 -7.46 -12.45 25.57
CA GLY A 405 -8.52 -12.83 26.51
C GLY A 405 -9.44 -13.95 26.03
N ASP A 406 -9.47 -14.23 24.72
CA ASP A 406 -10.17 -15.35 24.08
C ASP A 406 -9.21 -16.43 23.54
N GLY A 407 -7.94 -16.39 23.96
CA GLY A 407 -6.89 -17.33 23.58
C GLY A 407 -5.78 -16.71 22.72
N LEU A 408 -4.79 -17.54 22.39
CA LEU A 408 -3.60 -17.10 21.65
C LEU A 408 -3.91 -16.80 20.18
N VAL A 409 -3.59 -15.58 19.76
CA VAL A 409 -3.65 -15.10 18.37
C VAL A 409 -2.27 -14.57 17.99
N GLY A 410 -1.85 -14.68 16.73
CA GLY A 410 -0.61 -14.05 16.24
C GLY A 410 0.51 -15.00 15.83
N GLY A 411 1.66 -14.44 15.48
CA GLY A 411 2.93 -15.17 15.34
C GLY A 411 3.25 -15.72 13.95
N ALA A 412 2.57 -15.26 12.90
CA ALA A 412 2.79 -15.68 11.51
C ALA A 412 3.48 -14.59 10.64
N ALA A 413 4.02 -13.52 11.23
CA ALA A 413 4.71 -12.47 10.46
C ALA A 413 5.86 -12.98 9.60
N ASP A 414 6.65 -13.96 10.05
CA ASP A 414 7.71 -14.56 9.21
C ASP A 414 7.17 -15.18 7.91
N ALA A 415 5.98 -15.80 7.95
CA ALA A 415 5.34 -16.37 6.77
C ALA A 415 4.82 -15.28 5.82
N TYR A 416 4.31 -14.18 6.36
CA TYR A 416 3.89 -13.02 5.57
C TYR A 416 5.07 -12.27 4.94
N LEU A 417 6.15 -12.04 5.69
CA LEU A 417 7.37 -11.46 5.12
C LEU A 417 7.96 -12.35 4.02
N ALA A 418 7.91 -13.68 4.18
CA ALA A 418 8.29 -14.61 3.12
C ALA A 418 7.37 -14.51 1.88
N LEU A 419 6.05 -14.28 2.02
CA LEU A 419 5.17 -13.97 0.87
C LEU A 419 5.63 -12.70 0.14
N LEU A 420 6.06 -11.66 0.87
CA LEU A 420 6.57 -10.44 0.26
C LEU A 420 7.90 -10.66 -0.49
N GLU A 421 8.84 -11.35 0.15
CA GLU A 421 10.19 -11.60 -0.36
C GLU A 421 10.23 -12.59 -1.55
N GLU A 422 9.42 -13.65 -1.48
CA GLU A 422 9.49 -14.82 -2.38
C GLU A 422 8.43 -14.78 -3.51
N GLU A 423 7.38 -13.97 -3.40
CA GLU A 423 6.29 -13.93 -4.39
C GLU A 423 5.92 -12.50 -4.84
N VAL A 424 5.53 -11.61 -3.92
CA VAL A 424 5.03 -10.26 -4.28
C VAL A 424 6.12 -9.38 -4.91
N LEU A 425 7.26 -9.21 -4.24
CA LEU A 425 8.36 -8.40 -4.78
C LEU A 425 8.97 -9.02 -6.04
N PRO A 426 9.20 -10.35 -6.16
CA PRO A 426 9.57 -10.99 -7.43
C PRO A 426 8.58 -10.73 -8.57
N PHE A 427 7.28 -10.81 -8.33
CA PHE A 427 6.26 -10.47 -9.33
C PHE A 427 6.39 -9.01 -9.79
N VAL A 428 6.50 -8.05 -8.85
CA VAL A 428 6.68 -6.63 -9.18
C VAL A 428 7.98 -6.38 -9.95
N ARG A 429 9.09 -7.00 -9.54
CA ARG A 429 10.38 -6.95 -10.28
C ARG A 429 10.22 -7.42 -11.72
N ALA A 430 9.59 -8.57 -11.94
CA ALA A 430 9.41 -9.15 -13.27
C ALA A 430 8.44 -8.33 -14.15
N ARG A 431 7.32 -7.86 -13.57
CA ARG A 431 6.23 -7.21 -14.32
C ARG A 431 6.47 -5.74 -14.62
N PHE A 432 7.28 -5.06 -13.80
CA PHE A 432 7.58 -3.62 -13.91
C PHE A 432 9.07 -3.29 -14.11
N GLY A 433 9.97 -4.29 -14.09
CA GLY A 433 11.39 -4.10 -14.38
C GLY A 433 12.16 -3.24 -13.36
N VAL A 434 11.75 -3.31 -12.08
CA VAL A 434 12.36 -2.59 -10.95
C VAL A 434 13.21 -3.50 -10.07
N ALA A 435 14.04 -2.94 -9.19
CA ALA A 435 14.79 -3.72 -8.19
C ALA A 435 13.95 -4.08 -6.94
N ALA A 436 13.17 -3.12 -6.42
CA ALA A 436 12.28 -3.29 -5.26
C ALA A 436 12.91 -4.03 -4.05
N VAL A 437 14.10 -3.60 -3.63
CA VAL A 437 14.84 -4.15 -2.49
C VAL A 437 15.85 -3.12 -1.95
N GLY A 438 16.24 -3.23 -0.68
CA GLY A 438 17.27 -2.39 -0.05
C GLY A 438 16.96 -0.91 -0.17
N GLU A 439 17.97 -0.07 -0.41
CA GLU A 439 17.84 1.39 -0.54
C GLU A 439 16.78 1.88 -1.56
N GLY A 440 16.35 1.04 -2.52
CA GLY A 440 15.27 1.39 -3.46
C GLY A 440 13.87 1.18 -2.90
N LEU A 441 13.72 0.43 -1.80
CA LEU A 441 12.45 0.05 -1.19
C LEU A 441 12.23 0.73 0.17
N VAL A 442 11.04 1.31 0.34
CA VAL A 442 10.43 1.62 1.64
C VAL A 442 9.36 0.57 1.94
N VAL A 443 9.29 0.10 3.19
CA VAL A 443 8.17 -0.72 3.69
C VAL A 443 7.42 0.08 4.76
N ALA A 444 6.10 0.20 4.61
CA ALA A 444 5.28 1.11 5.39
C ALA A 444 3.92 0.52 5.79
N GLY A 445 3.43 0.91 6.96
CA GLY A 445 2.06 0.63 7.37
C GLY A 445 1.67 1.35 8.64
N SER A 446 0.40 1.20 9.02
CA SER A 446 -0.12 1.71 10.31
C SER A 446 -0.62 0.59 11.22
N SER A 447 -0.74 0.85 12.52
CA SER A 447 -1.32 -0.12 13.47
C SER A 447 -0.54 -1.44 13.43
N LEU A 448 -1.19 -2.59 13.22
CA LEU A 448 -0.52 -3.87 12.95
C LEU A 448 0.34 -3.86 11.67
N GLY A 449 -0.04 -3.12 10.63
CA GLY A 449 0.79 -2.90 9.44
C GLY A 449 2.10 -2.19 9.79
N GLY A 450 2.05 -1.23 10.71
CA GLY A 450 3.23 -0.54 11.25
C GLY A 450 4.11 -1.47 12.11
N LEU A 451 3.48 -2.34 12.92
CA LEU A 451 4.19 -3.38 13.68
C LEU A 451 4.95 -4.35 12.75
N VAL A 452 4.31 -4.89 11.71
CA VAL A 452 4.98 -5.83 10.80
C VAL A 452 6.04 -5.18 9.92
N SER A 453 5.84 -3.91 9.54
CA SER A 453 6.89 -3.07 8.94
C SER A 453 8.12 -3.00 9.85
N LEU A 454 7.96 -2.59 11.11
CA LEU A 454 9.06 -2.48 12.07
C LEU A 454 9.72 -3.82 12.38
N TYR A 455 8.93 -4.89 12.47
CA TYR A 455 9.45 -6.25 12.60
C TYR A 455 10.30 -6.66 11.39
N ALA A 456 9.92 -6.27 10.16
CA ALA A 456 10.74 -6.50 8.97
C ALA A 456 12.11 -5.83 9.09
N ALA A 457 12.19 -4.59 9.60
CA ALA A 457 13.47 -3.92 9.85
C ALA A 457 14.37 -4.63 10.88
N GLN A 458 13.76 -5.37 11.81
CA GLN A 458 14.45 -6.15 12.86
C GLN A 458 14.87 -7.55 12.38
N ALA A 459 13.99 -8.25 11.65
CA ALA A 459 14.15 -9.66 11.26
C ALA A 459 14.60 -9.90 9.81
N ARG A 460 14.49 -8.89 8.94
CA ARG A 460 14.85 -8.88 7.51
C ARG A 460 15.56 -7.57 7.13
N PRO A 461 16.70 -7.23 7.75
CA PRO A 461 17.32 -5.90 7.63
C PRO A 461 17.84 -5.55 6.23
N GLU A 462 17.95 -6.52 5.32
CA GLU A 462 18.34 -6.30 3.91
C GLU A 462 17.14 -6.02 2.98
N LEU A 463 15.90 -6.17 3.48
CA LEU A 463 14.69 -6.05 2.65
C LEU A 463 14.49 -4.64 2.11
N ALA A 464 14.61 -3.63 2.97
CA ALA A 464 14.27 -2.24 2.69
C ALA A 464 15.29 -1.28 3.30
N GLY A 465 15.56 -0.15 2.65
CA GLY A 465 16.49 0.86 3.12
C GLY A 465 15.88 1.80 4.16
N CYS A 466 14.55 1.90 4.19
CA CYS A 466 13.82 2.62 5.22
C CYS A 466 12.48 1.93 5.52
N VAL A 467 12.05 2.03 6.77
CA VAL A 467 10.81 1.43 7.29
C VAL A 467 9.98 2.48 8.01
N VAL A 468 8.68 2.49 7.77
CA VAL A 468 7.72 3.46 8.32
C VAL A 468 6.69 2.72 9.18
N GLY A 469 6.74 2.94 10.49
CA GLY A 469 5.73 2.48 11.45
C GLY A 469 4.89 3.65 11.96
N MET A 470 3.63 3.74 11.52
CA MET A 470 2.70 4.81 11.93
C MET A 470 1.70 4.27 12.95
N SER A 471 1.53 4.92 14.10
CA SER A 471 0.56 4.48 15.13
C SER A 471 0.68 2.99 15.47
N SER A 472 1.92 2.47 15.55
CA SER A 472 2.18 1.02 15.52
C SER A 472 1.74 0.34 16.81
N THR A 473 1.14 -0.86 16.70
CA THR A 473 0.65 -1.66 17.84
C THR A 473 1.80 -2.32 18.61
N LEU A 474 2.64 -1.52 19.25
CA LEU A 474 3.91 -1.97 19.85
C LEU A 474 3.76 -2.72 21.17
N GLY A 475 2.60 -2.63 21.83
CA GLY A 475 2.22 -3.47 22.97
C GLY A 475 1.95 -4.94 22.63
N TRP A 476 1.94 -5.31 21.34
CA TRP A 476 1.70 -6.70 20.94
C TRP A 476 2.81 -7.62 21.44
N GLY A 477 2.44 -8.64 22.20
CA GLY A 477 3.33 -9.54 22.94
C GLY A 477 3.26 -9.36 24.46
N ALA A 478 2.40 -8.45 24.94
CA ALA A 478 2.25 -8.11 26.35
C ALA A 478 0.78 -8.09 26.85
N PHE A 479 -0.24 -8.05 25.99
CA PHE A 479 -1.64 -7.83 26.38
C PHE A 479 -2.20 -8.85 27.40
N GLY A 480 -1.70 -10.09 27.38
CA GLY A 480 -2.04 -11.13 28.37
C GLY A 480 -0.83 -11.89 28.88
N ARG A 481 0.38 -11.30 28.76
CA ARG A 481 1.68 -11.97 28.92
C ARG A 481 2.66 -11.01 29.62
N ASP A 482 3.82 -11.51 30.07
CA ASP A 482 4.92 -10.57 30.31
C ASP A 482 5.43 -10.03 28.97
N GLY A 483 5.70 -8.73 28.88
CA GLY A 483 6.05 -8.01 27.65
C GLY A 483 7.43 -8.36 27.06
N SER A 484 8.04 -9.47 27.50
CA SER A 484 9.32 -9.99 26.99
C SER A 484 9.27 -10.34 25.50
N GLU A 485 8.09 -10.62 24.97
CA GLU A 485 7.83 -10.91 23.56
C GLU A 485 7.46 -9.66 22.73
N ALA A 486 7.30 -8.49 23.35
CA ALA A 486 7.02 -7.24 22.63
C ALA A 486 8.21 -6.83 21.74
N LEU A 487 7.94 -6.12 20.64
CA LEU A 487 8.98 -5.82 19.63
C LEU A 487 10.14 -5.02 20.22
N VAL A 488 9.86 -4.08 21.14
CA VAL A 488 10.88 -3.31 21.86
C VAL A 488 11.82 -4.19 22.70
N ALA A 489 11.29 -5.22 23.38
CA ALA A 489 12.09 -6.15 24.16
C ALA A 489 12.92 -7.10 23.27
N ARG A 490 12.39 -7.48 22.10
CA ARG A 490 13.06 -8.40 21.15
C ARG A 490 14.13 -7.72 20.27
N TRP A 491 14.08 -6.40 20.10
CA TRP A 491 15.05 -5.67 19.28
C TRP A 491 16.37 -5.48 20.04
N SER A 492 17.39 -6.31 19.77
CA SER A 492 18.62 -6.35 20.58
C SER A 492 19.86 -5.68 19.96
N ALA A 493 19.80 -5.26 18.70
CA ALA A 493 20.90 -4.60 18.00
C ALA A 493 20.39 -3.62 16.92
N ARG A 494 21.16 -2.57 16.63
CA ARG A 494 20.92 -1.70 15.46
C ARG A 494 21.04 -2.52 14.17
N THR A 495 20.07 -2.36 13.27
CA THR A 495 20.05 -2.98 11.93
C THR A 495 20.41 -1.95 10.85
N ALA A 496 20.33 -2.34 9.57
CA ALA A 496 20.69 -1.47 8.45
C ALA A 496 19.63 -0.43 8.05
N PRO A 497 18.31 -0.71 8.06
CA PRO A 497 17.29 0.22 7.57
C PRO A 497 17.17 1.47 8.45
N ALA A 498 16.89 2.62 7.83
CA ALA A 498 16.42 3.79 8.57
C ALA A 498 14.99 3.56 9.08
N ILE A 499 14.68 4.06 10.27
CA ILE A 499 13.38 3.84 10.93
C ILE A 499 12.65 5.17 11.10
N TYR A 500 11.43 5.27 10.57
CA TYR A 500 10.47 6.31 10.92
C TYR A 500 9.40 5.73 11.85
N LEU A 501 9.19 6.39 12.98
CA LEU A 501 8.14 6.12 13.95
C LEU A 501 7.22 7.34 14.07
N ASP A 502 5.90 7.13 14.07
CA ASP A 502 5.00 8.15 14.62
C ASP A 502 3.81 7.61 15.40
N SER A 503 3.21 8.50 16.17
CA SER A 503 1.95 8.29 16.90
C SER A 503 1.15 9.59 16.92
N GLY A 504 -0.17 9.46 17.00
CA GLY A 504 -1.09 10.56 17.28
C GLY A 504 -1.35 10.68 18.77
N GLY A 505 -2.62 10.87 19.14
CA GLY A 505 -3.08 10.79 20.54
C GLY A 505 -2.33 11.73 21.49
N GLY A 506 -2.16 11.30 22.73
CA GLY A 506 -1.32 11.97 23.71
C GLY A 506 -1.56 11.47 25.13
N VAL A 507 -0.62 11.76 26.03
CA VAL A 507 -0.66 11.23 27.41
C VAL A 507 -1.78 11.87 28.25
N SER A 508 -2.71 11.04 28.72
CA SER A 508 -3.70 11.39 29.75
C SER A 508 -3.15 11.23 31.19
N GLY A 509 -1.89 11.61 31.43
CA GLY A 509 -1.20 11.41 32.71
C GLY A 509 0.32 11.30 32.56
N GLU A 510 0.87 10.16 32.99
CA GLU A 510 2.27 9.75 32.82
C GLU A 510 2.29 8.39 32.10
N CYS A 511 3.34 8.10 31.33
CA CYS A 511 3.56 6.75 30.79
C CYS A 511 3.98 5.83 31.95
N VAL A 512 3.16 4.83 32.29
CA VAL A 512 3.37 3.98 33.47
C VAL A 512 3.08 2.52 33.17
N ASP A 513 3.99 1.64 33.58
CA ASP A 513 3.79 0.20 33.62
C ASP A 513 2.77 -0.11 34.72
N GLY A 514 1.52 -0.31 34.31
CA GLY A 514 0.34 -0.32 35.18
C GLY A 514 0.04 -1.68 35.79
N ASP A 515 0.38 -2.77 35.10
CA ASP A 515 0.12 -4.15 35.48
C ASP A 515 1.38 -4.99 35.75
N GLY A 516 2.56 -4.48 35.40
CA GLY A 516 3.86 -5.08 35.68
C GLY A 516 4.43 -5.92 34.54
N ASP A 517 3.97 -5.73 33.30
CA ASP A 517 4.42 -6.50 32.12
C ASP A 517 5.80 -6.06 31.58
N GLY A 518 6.25 -4.83 31.91
CA GLY A 518 7.52 -4.23 31.46
C GLY A 518 7.40 -3.17 30.36
N LEU A 519 6.20 -2.88 29.88
CA LEU A 519 5.87 -1.78 28.97
C LEU A 519 5.18 -0.64 29.75
N PRO A 520 5.51 0.64 29.48
CA PRO A 520 4.74 1.77 30.02
C PRO A 520 3.71 2.33 29.02
N GLU A 521 2.43 2.27 29.37
CA GLU A 521 1.30 2.81 28.58
C GLU A 521 0.83 4.19 29.09
N ASP A 522 0.05 4.89 28.26
CA ASP A 522 -0.83 5.98 28.70
C ASP A 522 -2.25 5.47 29.02
N ALA A 523 -2.90 6.11 30.00
CA ALA A 523 -4.17 5.63 30.55
C ALA A 523 -5.38 5.65 29.58
N ASP A 524 -5.27 6.35 28.45
CA ASP A 524 -6.30 6.40 27.41
C ASP A 524 -5.93 5.55 26.17
N ASP A 525 -4.67 5.10 26.06
CA ASP A 525 -4.02 4.48 24.87
C ASP A 525 -4.62 4.91 23.53
N SER A 526 -4.69 6.23 23.34
CA SER A 526 -5.49 6.82 22.26
C SER A 526 -4.89 6.62 20.88
N ASP A 527 -3.57 6.44 20.79
CA ASP A 527 -2.84 6.11 19.55
C ASP A 527 -1.42 5.56 19.80
N ASN A 528 -1.22 4.63 20.74
CA ASN A 528 0.08 3.96 21.01
C ASN A 528 1.25 4.92 21.33
N TYR A 529 0.98 6.08 21.96
CA TYR A 529 1.98 7.14 22.14
C TYR A 529 3.15 6.69 23.03
N CYS A 530 2.88 6.19 24.24
CA CYS A 530 3.95 5.85 25.19
C CYS A 530 4.84 4.70 24.69
N VAL A 531 4.27 3.65 24.11
CA VAL A 531 5.04 2.52 23.55
C VAL A 531 5.85 2.93 22.31
N THR A 532 5.39 3.92 21.54
CA THR A 532 6.16 4.50 20.42
C THR A 532 7.36 5.31 20.91
N LEU A 533 7.20 6.09 21.99
CA LEU A 533 8.34 6.75 22.66
C LEU A 533 9.36 5.73 23.18
N GLN A 534 8.88 4.66 23.82
CA GLN A 534 9.74 3.61 24.39
C GLN A 534 10.60 2.96 23.29
N LEU A 535 10.02 2.63 22.13
CA LEU A 535 10.77 2.08 21.01
C LEU A 535 11.77 3.10 20.44
N ARG A 536 11.41 4.38 20.28
CA ARG A 536 12.36 5.42 19.84
C ARG A 536 13.58 5.50 20.77
N ASP A 537 13.35 5.56 22.08
CA ASP A 537 14.42 5.72 23.07
C ASP A 537 15.30 4.47 23.13
N HIS A 538 14.69 3.28 22.98
CA HIS A 538 15.40 2.01 22.87
C HIS A 538 16.28 1.93 21.61
N LEU A 539 15.74 2.25 20.43
CA LEU A 539 16.51 2.32 19.18
C LEU A 539 17.66 3.33 19.27
N SER A 540 17.43 4.49 19.88
CA SER A 540 18.49 5.47 20.15
C SER A 540 19.60 4.88 21.05
N GLY A 541 19.22 4.09 22.06
CA GLY A 541 20.15 3.33 22.91
C GLY A 541 20.93 2.24 22.19
N LEU A 542 20.38 1.66 21.12
CA LEU A 542 21.07 0.72 20.22
C LEU A 542 22.05 1.41 19.24
N GLY A 543 22.06 2.74 19.20
CA GLY A 543 22.99 3.54 18.39
C GLY A 543 22.43 4.07 17.08
N TYR A 544 21.11 4.07 16.90
CA TYR A 544 20.49 4.91 15.86
C TYR A 544 20.62 6.40 16.23
N ALA A 545 20.71 7.27 15.22
CA ALA A 545 20.90 8.71 15.32
C ALA A 545 19.67 9.46 14.79
N GLU A 546 19.06 10.27 15.67
CA GLU A 546 17.91 11.11 15.33
C GLU A 546 18.19 12.02 14.13
N GLY A 547 17.26 12.05 13.18
CA GLY A 547 17.34 12.84 11.95
C GLY A 547 18.35 12.31 10.91
N THR A 548 18.92 11.13 11.12
CA THR A 548 19.83 10.46 10.17
C THR A 548 19.28 9.10 9.74
N ASP A 549 19.11 8.19 10.70
CA ASP A 549 18.58 6.83 10.48
C ASP A 549 17.49 6.45 11.50
N LEU A 550 17.15 7.34 12.43
CA LEU A 550 15.93 7.28 13.24
C LEU A 550 15.18 8.61 13.16
N PHE A 551 13.88 8.53 12.90
CA PHE A 551 12.98 9.67 12.78
C PHE A 551 11.75 9.41 13.64
N HIS A 552 11.32 10.43 14.38
CA HIS A 552 10.17 10.34 15.26
C HIS A 552 9.25 11.54 15.07
N TRP A 553 7.95 11.31 14.96
CA TRP A 553 6.94 12.35 15.01
C TRP A 553 5.83 12.01 16.03
N TRP A 554 5.29 13.05 16.64
CA TRP A 554 4.06 12.98 17.42
C TRP A 554 3.09 14.03 16.88
N GLU A 555 1.86 13.64 16.56
CA GLU A 555 0.80 14.53 16.10
C GLU A 555 -0.27 14.69 17.20
N PRO A 556 -0.22 15.75 18.03
CA PRO A 556 -1.03 15.84 19.24
C PRO A 556 -2.53 15.80 18.96
N GLY A 557 -3.19 14.78 19.51
CA GLY A 557 -4.64 14.57 19.39
C GLY A 557 -5.11 14.01 18.05
N ALA A 558 -4.20 13.58 17.16
CA ALA A 558 -4.59 12.86 15.95
C ALA A 558 -5.19 11.48 16.31
N PRO A 559 -6.30 11.06 15.68
CA PRO A 559 -6.93 9.76 15.95
C PRO A 559 -6.19 8.60 15.28
N HIS A 560 -6.41 7.39 15.78
CA HIS A 560 -5.95 6.12 15.18
C HIS A 560 -6.82 5.76 13.94
N ASN A 561 -6.64 6.46 12.81
CA ASN A 561 -7.35 6.18 11.56
C ASN A 561 -6.62 6.61 10.27
N GLU A 562 -7.15 6.14 9.14
CA GLU A 562 -6.66 6.37 7.77
C GLU A 562 -6.45 7.84 7.43
N ALA A 563 -7.38 8.71 7.84
CA ALA A 563 -7.27 10.14 7.60
C ALA A 563 -6.05 10.76 8.30
N ALA A 564 -5.79 10.35 9.55
CA ALA A 564 -4.64 10.84 10.30
C ALA A 564 -3.30 10.27 9.78
N TRP A 565 -3.29 9.06 9.22
CA TRP A 565 -2.09 8.48 8.59
C TRP A 565 -1.80 9.13 7.24
N ARG A 566 -2.82 9.37 6.40
CA ARG A 566 -2.72 10.15 5.16
C ARG A 566 -2.03 11.50 5.38
N ASP A 567 -2.51 12.26 6.36
CA ASP A 567 -2.00 13.62 6.64
C ASP A 567 -0.53 13.62 7.12
N ARG A 568 -0.02 12.46 7.59
CA ARG A 568 1.37 12.24 8.02
C ARG A 568 2.24 11.53 6.97
N LEU A 569 1.67 10.91 5.94
CA LEU A 569 2.40 10.09 4.96
C LEU A 569 3.52 10.86 4.24
N GLU A 570 3.27 12.09 3.79
CA GLU A 570 4.27 12.92 3.09
C GLU A 570 5.54 13.13 3.95
N ARG A 571 5.35 13.32 5.27
CA ARG A 571 6.44 13.48 6.25
C ARG A 571 7.24 12.18 6.42
N ALA A 572 6.57 11.05 6.54
CA ALA A 572 7.21 9.74 6.70
C ALA A 572 8.08 9.40 5.48
N LEU A 573 7.53 9.60 4.27
CA LEU A 573 8.26 9.42 3.01
C LEU A 573 9.40 10.42 2.84
N GLY A 574 9.22 11.67 3.30
CA GLY A 574 10.27 12.69 3.32
C GLY A 574 11.45 12.32 4.24
N ALA A 575 11.16 11.70 5.39
CA ALA A 575 12.19 11.17 6.28
C ALA A 575 13.00 10.05 5.59
N CYS A 576 12.33 9.06 4.99
CA CYS A 576 13.01 8.01 4.23
C CYS A 576 13.86 8.56 3.06
N ALA A 577 13.35 9.56 2.33
CA ALA A 577 14.12 10.23 1.28
C ALA A 577 15.38 10.93 1.85
N SER A 578 15.28 11.57 3.02
CA SER A 578 16.44 12.19 3.69
C SER A 578 17.46 11.16 4.21
N ALA A 579 17.02 9.94 4.51
CA ALA A 579 17.85 8.81 4.92
C ALA A 579 18.51 8.06 3.74
N GLY A 580 18.22 8.44 2.49
CA GLY A 580 18.84 7.86 1.30
C GLY A 580 17.92 7.04 0.39
N TRP A 581 16.61 6.99 0.62
CA TRP A 581 15.67 6.33 -0.29
C TRP A 581 15.68 6.98 -1.69
N ALA A 582 16.26 6.27 -2.65
CA ALA A 582 16.56 6.76 -3.99
C ALA A 582 16.30 5.68 -5.04
N ALA A 583 16.05 6.09 -6.28
CA ALA A 583 15.95 5.16 -7.40
C ALA A 583 17.32 4.50 -7.65
N ARG A 584 17.35 3.17 -7.67
CA ARG A 584 18.55 2.33 -7.89
C ARG A 584 18.25 1.18 -8.83
#